data_AF-A0A9X7Z515-F1
#
_entry.id   AF-A0A9X7Z515-F1
#
_cell.length_a   1.000
_cell.length_b   1.000
_cell.length_c   1.000
_cell.angle_alpha   90.00
_cell.angle_beta   90.00
_cell.angle_gamma   90.00
#
_symmetry.space_group_name_H-M   'P 1'
#
loop_
_entity.id
_entity.type
_entity.pdbx_description
1 polymer ?
#
loop_
_entity_poly.entity_id
_entity_poly.type
_entity_poly.pdbx_seq_one_letter_code
_entity_poly.pdbx_strand_id
1 'polypeptide(L)'
;MTMDKRATTGRDGGFTLMEMVVAVLIVSVMMTVVTPHLISAGKRAERTACEQNQRTIRAALSEYDLLNNNYPSGNSAQQIEALVQSNILTSVPKDPAGGNYVINDADTNNVTVSCDIHGPLGTP
;
A
#
# COMPACT_ATOMS: atom_id res chain seq x y z
N MET A 1 -62.82 -34.23 -22.01
CA MET A 1 -62.78 -32.77 -21.75
C MET A 1 -61.35 -32.43 -21.40
N THR A 2 -60.52 -32.15 -22.41
CA THR A 2 -59.09 -31.85 -22.26
C THR A 2 -58.90 -30.35 -22.39
N MET A 3 -58.47 -29.72 -21.30
CA MET A 3 -58.17 -28.29 -21.24
C MET A 3 -56.80 -28.03 -21.87
N ASP A 4 -56.77 -27.38 -23.03
CA ASP A 4 -55.55 -26.91 -23.67
C ASP A 4 -55.10 -25.60 -22.99
N LYS A 5 -54.07 -25.69 -22.14
CA LYS A 5 -53.48 -24.52 -21.46
C LYS A 5 -52.63 -23.74 -22.46
N ARG A 6 -53.17 -22.60 -22.91
CA ARG A 6 -52.42 -21.59 -23.69
C ARG A 6 -51.24 -21.05 -22.87
N ALA A 7 -50.02 -21.34 -23.30
CA ALA A 7 -48.80 -20.77 -22.73
C ALA A 7 -48.75 -19.26 -23.05
N THR A 8 -48.68 -18.42 -22.03
CA THR A 8 -48.41 -16.99 -22.17
C THR A 8 -46.93 -16.79 -22.43
N THR A 9 -46.55 -16.56 -23.69
CA THR A 9 -45.20 -16.14 -24.07
C THR A 9 -44.95 -14.74 -23.51
N GLY A 10 -44.14 -14.66 -22.46
CA GLY A 10 -43.56 -13.41 -22.01
C GLY A 10 -42.75 -12.82 -23.16
N ARG A 11 -42.98 -11.55 -23.49
CA ARG A 11 -42.13 -10.82 -24.42
C ARG A 11 -40.84 -10.50 -23.69
N ASP A 12 -39.81 -11.32 -23.89
CA ASP A 12 -38.46 -10.99 -23.45
C ASP A 12 -38.00 -9.74 -24.21
N GLY A 13 -37.98 -8.61 -23.51
CA GLY A 13 -37.44 -7.35 -24.04
C GLY A 13 -35.93 -7.44 -24.08
N GLY A 14 -35.36 -7.54 -25.28
CA GLY A 14 -33.91 -7.50 -25.49
C GLY A 14 -33.33 -6.09 -25.32
N PHE A 15 -32.08 -6.02 -24.86
CA PHE A 15 -31.28 -4.80 -24.81
C PHE A 15 -31.14 -4.17 -26.21
N THR A 16 -31.26 -2.85 -26.28
CA THR A 16 -31.00 -2.12 -27.52
C THR A 16 -29.50 -1.82 -27.66
N LEU A 17 -28.98 -1.80 -28.89
CA LEU A 17 -27.57 -1.43 -29.13
C LEU A 17 -27.25 -0.01 -28.61
N MET A 18 -28.20 0.91 -28.73
CA MET A 18 -28.06 2.28 -28.26
C MET A 18 -27.90 2.38 -26.74
N GLU A 19 -28.53 1.49 -25.97
CA GLU A 19 -28.45 1.49 -24.51
C GLU A 19 -27.03 1.20 -24.02
N MET A 20 -26.34 0.27 -24.69
CA MET A 20 -24.94 -0.01 -24.40
C MET A 20 -24.02 1.12 -24.88
N VAL A 21 -24.30 1.74 -26.04
CA VAL A 21 -23.53 2.90 -26.53
C VAL A 21 -23.61 4.08 -25.55
N VAL A 22 -24.80 4.41 -25.07
CA VAL A 22 -24.99 5.48 -24.08
C VAL A 22 -24.35 5.11 -22.73
N ALA A 23 -24.48 3.86 -22.29
CA ALA A 23 -23.87 3.40 -21.05
C ALA A 23 -22.33 3.52 -21.07
N VAL A 24 -21.65 3.02 -22.12
CA VAL A 24 -20.19 3.11 -22.21
C VAL A 24 -19.72 4.55 -22.40
N LEU A 25 -20.52 5.41 -23.06
CA LEU A 25 -20.25 6.83 -23.17
C LEU A 25 -20.21 7.49 -21.78
N ILE A 26 -21.21 7.24 -20.93
CA ILE A 26 -21.25 7.80 -19.57
C ILE A 26 -20.07 7.29 -18.75
N VAL A 27 -19.79 5.98 -18.77
CA VAL A 27 -18.66 5.39 -18.03
C VAL A 27 -17.32 5.98 -18.48
N SER A 28 -17.13 6.22 -19.79
CA SER A 28 -15.88 6.80 -20.30
C SER A 28 -15.60 8.19 -19.71
N VAL A 29 -16.62 9.05 -19.64
CA VAL A 29 -16.51 10.39 -19.06
C VAL A 29 -16.25 10.31 -17.55
N MET A 30 -16.95 9.41 -16.84
CA MET A 30 -16.72 9.22 -15.41
C MET A 30 -15.31 8.71 -15.11
N MET A 31 -14.77 7.77 -15.90
CA MET A 31 -13.42 7.25 -15.72
C MET A 31 -12.35 8.34 -15.82
N THR A 32 -12.50 9.29 -16.75
CA THR A 32 -11.55 10.42 -16.87
C THR A 32 -11.46 11.24 -15.59
N VAL A 33 -12.60 11.48 -14.92
CA VAL A 33 -12.64 12.26 -13.67
C VAL A 33 -12.09 11.45 -12.50
N VAL A 34 -12.40 10.14 -12.40
CA VAL A 34 -12.02 9.30 -11.25
C VAL A 34 -10.54 8.92 -11.23
N THR A 35 -9.92 8.71 -12.40
CA THR A 35 -8.53 8.23 -12.52
C THR A 35 -7.48 9.05 -11.74
N PRO A 36 -7.40 10.39 -11.85
CA PRO A 36 -6.41 11.16 -11.10
C PRO A 36 -6.61 11.07 -9.58
N HIS A 37 -7.86 10.97 -9.11
CA HIS A 37 -8.15 10.79 -7.70
C HIS A 37 -7.61 9.45 -7.18
N LEU A 38 -7.80 8.37 -7.93
CA LEU A 38 -7.29 7.06 -7.56
C LEU A 38 -5.75 7.03 -7.48
N ILE A 39 -5.06 7.64 -8.44
CA ILE A 39 -3.60 7.71 -8.44
C ILE A 39 -3.09 8.51 -7.23
N SER A 40 -3.70 9.66 -6.94
CA SER A 40 -3.31 10.49 -5.79
C SER A 40 -3.54 9.76 -4.44
N ALA A 41 -4.65 9.02 -4.32
CA ALA A 41 -4.94 8.20 -3.15
C ALA A 41 -3.89 7.08 -3.00
N GLY A 42 -3.51 6.44 -4.11
CA GLY A 42 -2.44 5.44 -4.14
C GLY A 42 -1.11 5.99 -3.62
N LYS A 43 -0.64 7.11 -4.16
CA LYS A 43 0.59 7.78 -3.70
C LYS A 43 0.56 8.15 -2.22
N ARG A 44 -0.60 8.62 -1.74
CA ARG A 44 -0.77 8.93 -0.31
C ARG A 44 -0.72 7.68 0.56
N ALA A 45 -1.31 6.58 0.09
CA ALA A 45 -1.25 5.29 0.77
C ALA A 45 0.18 4.74 0.82
N GLU A 46 0.92 4.80 -0.29
CA GLU A 46 2.34 4.42 -0.37
C GLU A 46 3.18 5.19 0.64
N ARG A 47 3.06 6.53 0.68
CA ARG A 47 3.76 7.35 1.68
C ARG A 47 3.40 6.96 3.11
N THR A 48 2.11 6.87 3.41
CA THR A 48 1.63 6.55 4.77
C THR A 48 2.16 5.19 5.23
N ALA A 49 2.18 4.20 4.33
CA ALA A 49 2.71 2.88 4.63
C ALA A 49 4.25 2.89 4.76
N CYS A 50 4.99 3.65 3.94
CA CYS A 50 6.42 3.86 4.19
C CYS A 50 6.64 4.47 5.60
N GLU A 51 5.93 5.53 5.97
CA GLU A 51 6.07 6.16 7.29
C GLU A 51 5.77 5.18 8.44
N GLN A 52 4.76 4.32 8.30
CA GLN A 52 4.46 3.28 9.28
C GLN A 52 5.61 2.28 9.42
N ASN A 53 6.19 1.83 8.30
CA ASN A 53 7.33 0.93 8.32
C ASN A 53 8.56 1.61 8.96
N GLN A 54 8.83 2.88 8.66
CA GLN A 54 9.91 3.63 9.32
C GLN A 54 9.73 3.71 10.83
N ARG A 55 8.50 3.95 11.32
CA ARG A 55 8.19 3.96 12.76
C ARG A 55 8.44 2.58 13.39
N THR A 56 8.04 1.52 12.69
CA THR A 56 8.22 0.14 13.13
C THR A 56 9.71 -0.22 13.23
N ILE A 57 10.50 0.12 12.21
CA ILE A 57 11.96 -0.10 12.22
C ILE A 57 12.61 0.71 13.34
N ARG A 58 12.24 1.98 13.52
CA ARG A 58 12.79 2.81 14.60
C ARG A 58 12.47 2.25 15.99
N ALA A 59 11.25 1.76 16.20
CA ALA A 59 10.87 1.10 17.45
C ALA A 59 11.69 -0.17 17.67
N ALA A 60 11.87 -0.99 16.63
CA ALA A 60 12.68 -2.21 16.69
C ALA A 60 14.16 -1.93 16.95
N LEU A 61 14.72 -0.86 16.38
CA LEU A 61 16.09 -0.42 16.67
C LEU A 61 16.24 -0.01 18.14
N SER A 62 15.27 0.75 18.68
CA SER A 62 15.25 1.11 20.10
C SER A 62 15.13 -0.11 21.00
N GLU A 63 14.32 -1.10 20.63
CA GLU A 63 14.21 -2.37 21.36
C GLU A 63 15.52 -3.16 21.33
N TYR A 64 16.18 -3.23 20.17
CA TYR A 64 17.47 -3.89 20.04
C TYR A 64 18.53 -3.23 20.92
N ASP A 65 18.56 -1.90 20.96
CA ASP A 65 19.48 -1.14 21.80
C ASP A 65 19.22 -1.39 23.30
N LEU A 66 17.96 -1.47 23.72
CA LEU A 66 17.60 -1.82 25.11
C LEU A 66 18.09 -3.23 25.52
N LEU A 67 18.13 -4.17 24.58
CA LEU A 67 18.55 -5.55 24.85
C LEU A 67 20.07 -5.73 24.76
N ASN A 68 20.75 -5.03 23.85
CA ASN A 68 22.16 -5.26 23.52
C ASN A 68 23.07 -4.10 23.94
N ASN A 69 22.52 -3.02 24.49
CA ASN A 69 23.19 -1.75 24.83
C ASN A 69 23.94 -1.10 23.65
N ASN A 70 23.61 -1.50 22.42
CA ASN A 70 24.14 -0.95 21.18
C ASN A 70 23.15 -1.23 20.06
N TYR A 71 23.12 -0.34 19.06
CA TYR A 71 22.43 -0.60 17.79
C TYR A 71 23.13 -1.69 16.95
N PRO A 72 22.42 -2.33 16.01
CA PRO A 72 23.03 -3.26 15.08
C PRO A 72 24.16 -2.62 14.27
N SER A 73 25.24 -3.35 14.02
CA SER A 73 26.37 -2.87 13.20
C SER A 73 26.17 -3.17 11.71
N GLY A 74 26.78 -2.36 10.85
CA GLY A 74 26.82 -2.59 9.39
C GLY A 74 26.02 -1.56 8.61
N ASN A 75 25.77 -1.86 7.34
CA ASN A 75 24.92 -1.02 6.49
C ASN A 75 23.43 -1.18 6.85
N SER A 76 22.57 -0.28 6.36
CA SER A 76 21.14 -0.28 6.71
C SER A 76 20.42 -1.60 6.45
N ALA A 77 20.76 -2.32 5.37
CA ALA A 77 20.16 -3.63 5.10
C ALA A 77 20.56 -4.69 6.14
N GLN A 78 21.86 -4.74 6.49
CA GLN A 78 22.38 -5.64 7.52
C GLN A 78 21.79 -5.33 8.90
N GLN A 79 21.64 -4.05 9.23
CA GLN A 79 21.03 -3.64 10.49
C GLN A 79 19.58 -4.12 10.59
N ILE A 80 18.77 -3.94 9.53
CA ILE A 80 17.37 -4.40 9.52
C ILE A 80 17.30 -5.93 9.57
N GLU A 81 18.22 -6.62 8.91
CA GLU A 81 18.30 -8.09 8.95
C GLU A 81 18.62 -8.60 10.37
N ALA A 82 19.50 -7.92 11.09
CA ALA A 82 19.80 -8.24 12.50
C ALA A 82 18.57 -8.14 13.41
N LEU A 83 17.65 -7.20 13.13
CA LEU A 83 16.37 -7.08 13.87
C LEU A 83 15.46 -8.29 13.64
N VAL A 84 15.49 -8.87 12.43
CA VAL A 84 14.76 -10.10 12.12
C VAL A 84 15.41 -11.30 12.79
N GLN A 85 16.74 -11.41 12.72
CA GLN A 85 17.50 -12.48 13.37
C GLN A 85 17.34 -12.48 14.90
N SER A 86 17.16 -11.30 15.49
CA SER A 86 16.90 -11.12 16.92
C SER A 86 15.43 -11.30 17.31
N ASN A 87 14.57 -11.69 16.37
CA ASN A 87 13.14 -11.92 16.56
C ASN A 87 12.38 -10.67 17.09
N ILE A 88 12.88 -9.47 16.79
CA ILE A 88 12.22 -8.19 17.08
C ILE A 88 11.28 -7.83 15.93
N LEU A 89 11.73 -8.04 14.69
CA LEU A 89 10.90 -7.96 13.49
C LEU A 89 10.54 -9.35 12.99
N THR A 90 9.28 -9.55 12.59
CA THR A 90 8.84 -10.82 11.97
C THR A 90 9.43 -11.02 10.58
N SER A 91 9.63 -9.94 9.83
CA SER A 91 10.21 -9.94 8.49
C SER A 91 10.72 -8.55 8.14
N VAL A 92 11.62 -8.47 7.16
CA VAL A 92 12.08 -7.18 6.61
C VAL A 92 10.90 -6.45 5.97
N PRO A 93 10.52 -5.25 6.46
CA PRO A 93 9.45 -4.46 5.85
C PRO A 93 9.80 -4.08 4.41
N LYS A 94 8.83 -4.18 3.51
CA LYS A 94 8.98 -3.78 2.10
C LYS A 94 8.32 -2.41 1.88
N ASP A 95 9.02 -1.51 1.20
CA ASP A 95 8.44 -0.24 0.77
C ASP A 95 7.39 -0.51 -0.33
N PRO A 96 6.14 -0.03 -0.17
CA PRO A 96 5.10 -0.13 -1.20
C PRO A 96 5.50 0.46 -2.55
N ALA A 97 6.33 1.51 -2.56
CA ALA A 97 6.84 2.14 -3.77
C ALA A 97 8.10 1.45 -4.33
N GLY A 98 8.60 0.39 -3.67
CA GLY A 98 9.75 -0.39 -4.11
C GLY A 98 11.12 0.17 -3.73
N GLY A 99 11.18 1.17 -2.84
CA GLY A 99 12.43 1.69 -2.27
C GLY A 99 13.03 0.84 -1.15
N ASN A 100 14.21 1.26 -0.65
CA ASN A 100 14.83 0.69 0.54
C ASN A 100 14.68 1.63 1.74
N TYR A 101 14.87 1.07 2.93
CA TYR A 101 14.97 1.83 4.16
C TYR A 101 16.45 2.12 4.47
N VAL A 102 16.71 3.38 4.78
CA VAL A 102 18.03 3.88 5.16
C VAL A 102 17.98 4.27 6.63
N ILE A 103 18.93 3.75 7.38
CA ILE A 103 19.15 4.07 8.79
C ILE A 103 20.32 5.04 8.83
N ASN A 104 20.08 6.25 9.34
CA ASN A 104 21.12 7.26 9.55
C ASN A 104 21.42 7.33 11.04
N ASP A 105 22.58 6.80 11.40
CA ASP A 105 23.12 6.76 12.76
C ASP A 105 24.06 7.95 12.99
N ALA A 106 23.54 9.18 12.78
CA ALA A 106 24.37 10.39 12.90
C ALA A 106 24.98 10.54 14.30
N ASP A 107 24.26 10.09 15.34
CA ASP A 107 24.73 10.00 16.72
C ASP A 107 23.99 8.85 17.44
N THR A 108 24.61 8.21 18.43
CA THR A 108 24.02 7.10 19.24
C THR A 108 22.70 7.48 19.93
N ASN A 109 22.40 8.78 20.01
CA ASN A 109 21.18 9.31 20.63
C ASN A 109 20.10 9.74 19.62
N ASN A 110 20.38 9.73 18.31
CA ASN A 110 19.44 10.20 17.29
C ASN A 110 19.48 9.34 16.02
N VAL A 111 18.95 8.13 16.14
CA VAL A 111 18.76 7.23 15.01
C VAL A 111 17.53 7.65 14.22
N THR A 112 17.72 7.96 12.93
CA THR A 112 16.63 8.32 12.02
C THR A 112 16.47 7.26 10.93
N VAL A 113 15.23 6.93 10.61
CA VAL A 113 14.90 5.97 9.55
C VAL A 113 14.18 6.74 8.43
N SER A 114 14.69 6.61 7.21
CA SER A 114 14.12 7.19 5.99
C SER A 114 13.86 6.11 4.95
N CYS A 115 13.00 6.37 3.96
CA CYS A 115 12.89 5.54 2.76
C CYS A 115 13.34 6.35 1.55
N ASP A 116 13.97 5.68 0.58
CA ASP A 116 14.58 6.32 -0.59
C ASP A 116 13.58 7.15 -1.42
N ILE A 117 12.31 6.72 -1.45
CA ILE A 117 11.28 7.32 -2.31
C ILE A 117 10.58 8.50 -1.64
N HIS A 118 10.25 8.40 -0.35
CA HIS A 118 9.45 9.41 0.35
C HIS A 118 10.26 10.28 1.33
N GLY A 119 11.54 9.95 1.55
CA GLY A 119 12.42 10.71 2.43
C GLY A 119 12.25 10.37 3.91
N PRO A 120 12.70 11.27 4.81
CA PRO A 120 12.64 11.06 6.25
C PRO A 120 11.23 11.17 6.83
N LEU A 121 11.06 10.57 8.00
CA LEU A 121 9.78 10.46 8.69
C LEU A 121 9.17 11.84 8.98
N GLY A 122 7.96 12.10 8.47
CA GLY A 122 7.22 13.33 8.70
C GLY A 122 7.47 14.46 7.70
N THR A 123 8.14 14.20 6.57
CA THR A 123 8.24 15.18 5.48
C THR A 123 6.94 15.31 4.67
N PRO A 124 6.54 16.53 4.28
CA PRO A 124 5.31 16.79 3.55
C PRO A 124 5.32 16.32 2.10
#